data_AF-A0A7Y8TEX9-F1
#
_entry.id   AF-A0A7Y8TEX9-F1
#
_cell.length_a   1.000
_cell.length_b   1.000
_cell.length_c   1.000
_cell.angle_alpha   90.00
_cell.angle_beta   90.00
_cell.angle_gamma   90.00
#
_symmetry.space_group_name_H-M   'P 1'
#
loop_
_entity.id
_entity.type
_entity.pdbx_description
1 polymer ?
#
loop_
_entity_poly.entity_id
_entity_poly.type
_entity_poly.pdbx_seq_one_letter_code
_entity_poly.pdbx_strand_id
1 'polypeptide(L)'
;MTTKKTSFAIKNSGSDQWRKTEQYLIPSQSSPSTGKEYDIYPTFPASGEIKTGYDALTQIIMNHPIIAIDGYVGVFFDELKKEIEKRITSSGKQIIWHNTSDSLKPSAEIDELIAPFLGGDDPLFGTRCTLELSDFFDKPFPGSLNVIPSTKNIFIIMGCGAALAAPNAYTVYIDLPKNELQFRMRGGSAINLGATVAGSNKEMYKRFYFVDWIVLNNHKQKTLPKIDLIVDSQRPGEPTMMSGDSFRASLEAMACNFFRVRPWFEPGSWGGQWMKEHINALPKNVPNYAWSFELIVPENGLLFSYEHSLLEVSFDFLMFHNNKAVIGAAAKRFGFEFPIRFDFLDTFDGGNLSVQCHPTTDYIKKEFGETFTQDETYYILDAEKDARVYLGFQESIQPDEFKAILEESAENATPVEIEKFVQTHSASKFDLFLIPAGTVHGSGKNTMVLEISNTPYIFTFKMYDWLRMDLDGKPRTLNIKRAFENLDFSRKGAIVKENFISKPVLLDEGEDWKLIHQPTHPNHFYDVHRYDFETSVFINTNDSCQIMMLVEGEQVMLETQNGMKQVFNYAETFVVPAAAKRFKLTNLGTTTARVVTSFVKANAI
;
A
#
# COMPACT_ATOMS: atom_id res chain seq x y z
N MET A 1 22.04 -40.93 11.30
CA MET A 1 22.74 -40.07 10.32
C MET A 1 21.84 -38.89 10.02
N THR A 2 22.11 -37.78 10.69
CA THR A 2 21.32 -36.54 10.67
C THR A 2 21.79 -35.66 9.52
N THR A 3 20.97 -35.55 8.48
CA THR A 3 21.17 -34.61 7.37
C THR A 3 20.74 -33.21 7.82
N LYS A 4 21.73 -32.33 8.03
CA LYS A 4 21.53 -30.90 8.27
C LYS A 4 20.87 -30.26 7.04
N LYS A 5 19.66 -29.72 7.20
CA LYS A 5 19.07 -28.74 6.30
C LYS A 5 19.85 -27.43 6.44
N THR A 6 20.57 -27.03 5.41
CA THR A 6 21.15 -25.69 5.27
C THR A 6 20.05 -24.73 4.85
N SER A 7 19.58 -23.88 5.76
CA SER A 7 18.85 -22.66 5.40
C SER A 7 19.86 -21.66 4.86
N PHE A 8 19.82 -21.40 3.56
CA PHE A 8 20.52 -20.25 2.99
C PHE A 8 19.63 -19.02 3.18
N ALA A 9 19.68 -18.45 4.37
CA ALA A 9 19.42 -17.03 4.52
C ALA A 9 20.64 -16.33 3.92
N ILE A 10 20.43 -15.52 2.88
CA ILE A 10 21.46 -14.60 2.37
C ILE A 10 21.83 -13.72 3.57
N LYS A 11 23.04 -13.89 4.10
CA LYS A 11 23.60 -12.95 5.06
C LYS A 11 23.65 -11.59 4.36
N ASN A 12 23.01 -10.58 4.95
CA ASN A 12 23.29 -9.17 4.68
C ASN A 12 24.80 -8.94 4.79
N SER A 13 25.49 -9.00 3.65
CA SER A 13 26.92 -8.73 3.58
C SER A 13 27.10 -7.24 3.36
N GLY A 14 27.34 -6.53 4.46
CA GLY A 14 27.51 -5.07 4.50
C GLY A 14 26.23 -4.40 4.99
N SER A 15 26.34 -3.51 5.97
CA SER A 15 25.25 -2.61 6.34
C SER A 15 24.80 -1.89 5.06
N ASP A 16 23.58 -2.12 4.60
CA ASP A 16 22.98 -1.36 3.51
C ASP A 16 22.83 0.10 3.96
N GLN A 17 23.92 0.89 3.87
CA GLN A 17 23.95 2.30 4.30
C GLN A 17 22.94 3.16 3.53
N TRP A 18 22.36 2.62 2.45
CA TRP A 18 21.47 3.31 1.54
C TRP A 18 19.98 3.12 1.85
N ARG A 19 19.61 2.18 2.75
CA ARG A 19 18.22 1.97 3.21
C ARG A 19 18.18 1.69 4.70
N LYS A 20 17.16 2.18 5.41
CA LYS A 20 16.95 1.93 6.84
C LYS A 20 15.67 1.14 7.08
N THR A 21 15.82 -0.17 7.26
CA THR A 21 14.76 -1.12 7.62
C THR A 21 15.39 -2.46 7.99
N GLU A 22 14.67 -3.27 8.77
CA GLU A 22 15.02 -4.67 9.02
C GLU A 22 14.40 -5.63 7.98
N GLN A 23 13.47 -5.14 7.16
CA GLN A 23 12.89 -5.95 6.08
C GLN A 23 13.94 -6.27 5.02
N TYR A 24 13.94 -7.52 4.57
CA TYR A 24 14.83 -8.01 3.52
C TYR A 24 14.56 -7.26 2.20
N LEU A 25 15.63 -6.93 1.48
CA LEU A 25 15.52 -6.56 0.07
C LEU A 25 15.05 -7.80 -0.70
N ILE A 26 14.03 -7.63 -1.54
CA ILE A 26 13.50 -8.72 -2.35
C ILE A 26 14.56 -9.21 -3.35
N PRO A 27 14.76 -10.53 -3.49
CA PRO A 27 15.69 -11.08 -4.47
C PRO A 27 15.23 -10.83 -5.91
N SER A 28 16.18 -10.83 -6.86
CA SER A 28 15.88 -10.82 -8.30
C SER A 28 15.28 -12.13 -8.80
N GLN A 29 15.41 -13.20 -8.00
CA GLN A 29 14.92 -14.53 -8.32
C GLN A 29 14.10 -15.13 -7.17
N SER A 30 13.00 -15.81 -7.52
CA SER A 30 12.16 -16.54 -6.57
C SER A 30 12.93 -17.69 -5.93
N SER A 31 12.74 -17.90 -4.63
CA SER A 31 13.16 -19.13 -3.96
C SER A 31 12.11 -20.23 -4.08
N PRO A 32 12.48 -21.53 -4.10
CA PRO A 32 11.51 -22.61 -4.04
C PRO A 32 10.67 -22.52 -2.76
N SER A 33 9.37 -22.30 -2.90
CA SER A 33 8.42 -22.32 -1.79
C SER A 33 7.83 -23.73 -1.62
N THR A 34 7.58 -24.14 -0.38
CA THR A 34 6.76 -25.33 -0.10
C THR A 34 5.28 -25.10 -0.44
N GLY A 35 4.90 -23.82 -0.61
CA GLY A 35 3.55 -23.38 -0.91
C GLY A 35 2.56 -23.67 0.21
N LYS A 36 3.00 -23.78 1.48
CA LYS A 36 2.18 -24.12 2.66
C LYS A 36 2.23 -23.11 3.80
N GLU A 37 2.91 -22.00 3.58
CA GLU A 37 3.12 -20.94 4.58
C GLU A 37 2.79 -19.60 3.95
N TYR A 38 2.46 -18.61 4.78
CA TYR A 38 2.21 -17.23 4.32
C TYR A 38 3.37 -16.74 3.44
N ASP A 39 3.04 -16.37 2.21
CA ASP A 39 3.96 -15.84 1.21
C ASP A 39 3.99 -14.31 1.27
N ILE A 40 5.15 -13.77 1.64
CA ILE A 40 5.44 -12.31 1.68
C ILE A 40 5.89 -11.77 0.32
N TYR A 41 6.13 -12.63 -0.67
CA TYR A 41 6.51 -12.27 -2.04
C TYR A 41 5.56 -12.91 -3.07
N PRO A 42 4.24 -12.69 -2.96
CA PRO A 42 3.29 -13.31 -3.87
C PRO A 42 3.51 -12.80 -5.29
N THR A 43 3.58 -13.73 -6.26
CA THR A 43 3.85 -13.39 -7.66
C THR A 43 2.64 -13.61 -8.55
N PHE A 44 2.56 -12.84 -9.64
CA PHE A 44 1.66 -13.09 -10.76
C PHE A 44 2.47 -13.47 -12.01
N PRO A 45 2.06 -14.49 -12.78
CA PRO A 45 2.82 -14.91 -13.96
C PRO A 45 2.82 -13.81 -15.04
N ALA A 46 4.02 -13.41 -15.45
CA ALA A 46 4.23 -12.44 -16.51
C ALA A 46 3.86 -13.03 -17.89
N SER A 47 3.33 -12.19 -18.77
CA SER A 47 3.02 -12.53 -20.16
C SER A 47 4.25 -12.55 -21.09
N GLY A 48 5.44 -12.24 -20.57
CA GLY A 48 6.68 -12.25 -21.34
C GLY A 48 7.92 -12.29 -20.45
N GLU A 49 9.08 -12.46 -21.09
CA GLU A 49 10.37 -12.65 -20.43
C GLU A 49 10.75 -11.48 -19.51
N ILE A 50 11.23 -11.82 -18.32
CA ILE A 50 11.90 -10.89 -17.41
C ILE A 50 13.41 -11.09 -17.51
N LYS A 51 14.11 -10.08 -18.02
CA LYS A 51 15.57 -10.05 -18.15
C LYS A 51 16.20 -9.40 -16.93
N THR A 52 17.41 -9.83 -16.60
CA THR A 52 18.14 -9.37 -15.39
C THR A 52 19.49 -8.79 -15.76
N GLY A 53 19.87 -7.71 -15.07
CA GLY A 53 21.20 -7.12 -15.10
C GLY A 53 21.41 -6.04 -16.16
N TYR A 54 22.43 -5.22 -15.93
CA TYR A 54 22.77 -4.08 -16.78
C TYR A 54 23.28 -4.46 -18.18
N ASP A 55 23.79 -5.68 -18.39
CA ASP A 55 24.20 -6.16 -19.72
C ASP A 55 23.00 -6.22 -20.67
N ALA A 56 21.90 -6.83 -20.21
CA ALA A 56 20.65 -6.91 -20.96
C ALA A 56 20.06 -5.52 -21.22
N LEU A 57 20.04 -4.65 -20.19
CA LEU A 57 19.54 -3.28 -20.32
C LEU A 57 20.34 -2.48 -21.36
N THR A 58 21.67 -2.54 -21.26
CA THR A 58 22.56 -1.80 -22.16
C THR A 58 22.41 -2.28 -23.60
N GLN A 59 22.27 -3.60 -23.81
CA GLN A 59 22.05 -4.15 -25.14
C GLN A 59 20.76 -3.61 -25.79
N ILE A 60 19.69 -3.47 -25.01
CA ILE A 60 18.43 -2.88 -25.48
C ILE A 60 18.66 -1.40 -25.83
N ILE A 61 19.25 -0.62 -24.91
CA ILE A 61 19.55 0.81 -25.12
C ILE A 61 20.37 1.04 -26.40
N MET A 62 21.37 0.20 -26.67
CA MET A 62 22.23 0.33 -27.84
C MET A 62 21.50 0.17 -29.18
N ASN A 63 20.28 -0.37 -29.21
CA ASN A 63 19.51 -0.54 -30.44
C ASN A 63 18.65 0.68 -30.81
N HIS A 64 18.63 1.71 -29.96
CA HIS A 64 17.83 2.91 -30.17
C HIS A 64 18.72 4.16 -30.23
N PRO A 65 18.45 5.11 -31.15
CA PRO A 65 19.26 6.32 -31.27
C PRO A 65 18.91 7.38 -30.23
N ILE A 66 17.67 7.40 -29.74
CA ILE A 66 17.15 8.36 -28.77
C ILE A 66 16.35 7.59 -27.72
N ILE A 67 16.74 7.73 -26.46
CA ILE A 67 16.15 7.06 -25.32
C ILE A 67 15.71 8.10 -24.28
N ALA A 68 14.51 7.93 -23.76
CA ALA A 68 14.07 8.59 -22.54
C ALA A 68 14.14 7.56 -21.40
N ILE A 69 15.11 7.73 -20.50
CA ILE A 69 15.18 6.98 -19.23
C ILE A 69 14.43 7.80 -18.19
N ASP A 70 13.12 7.59 -18.13
CA ASP A 70 12.25 8.21 -17.13
C ASP A 70 12.21 7.34 -15.87
N GLY A 71 11.68 7.88 -14.78
CA GLY A 71 11.49 7.08 -13.59
C GLY A 71 10.90 7.85 -12.42
N TYR A 72 10.77 7.13 -11.32
CA TYR A 72 10.21 7.66 -10.09
C TYR A 72 11.27 8.33 -9.20
N VAL A 73 10.83 9.12 -8.23
CA VAL A 73 11.73 9.69 -7.22
C VAL A 73 12.38 8.57 -6.39
N GLY A 74 13.64 8.76 -5.99
CA GLY A 74 14.45 7.78 -5.25
C GLY A 74 15.16 6.73 -6.11
N VAL A 75 14.94 6.73 -7.43
CA VAL A 75 15.76 5.95 -8.38
C VAL A 75 17.20 6.46 -8.37
N PHE A 76 18.17 5.55 -8.37
CA PHE A 76 19.59 5.86 -8.42
C PHE A 76 20.06 6.10 -9.87
N PHE A 77 19.63 7.22 -10.46
CA PHE A 77 19.96 7.56 -11.85
C PHE A 77 21.48 7.65 -12.11
N ASP A 78 22.27 8.12 -11.14
CA ASP A 78 23.73 8.20 -11.28
C ASP A 78 24.40 6.82 -11.35
N GLU A 79 23.90 5.84 -10.60
CA GLU A 79 24.37 4.46 -10.68
C GLU A 79 24.05 3.86 -12.05
N LEU A 80 22.80 4.02 -12.49
CA LEU A 80 22.31 3.58 -13.80
C LEU A 80 23.18 4.14 -14.93
N LYS A 81 23.46 5.45 -14.90
CA LYS A 81 24.37 6.11 -15.85
C LYS A 81 25.75 5.48 -15.87
N LYS A 82 26.38 5.31 -14.70
CA LYS A 82 27.71 4.70 -14.58
C LYS A 82 27.75 3.29 -15.16
N GLU A 83 26.77 2.47 -14.83
CA GLU A 83 26.74 1.07 -15.26
C GLU A 83 26.46 0.93 -16.77
N ILE A 84 25.66 1.83 -17.35
CA ILE A 84 25.47 1.92 -18.81
C ILE A 84 26.76 2.38 -19.50
N GLU A 85 27.40 3.46 -19.04
CA GLU A 85 28.64 3.99 -19.63
C GLU A 85 29.76 2.95 -19.64
N LYS A 86 29.92 2.22 -18.53
CA LYS A 86 30.90 1.14 -18.37
C LYS A 86 30.77 0.08 -19.46
N ARG A 87 29.55 -0.22 -19.89
CA ARG A 87 29.24 -1.26 -20.89
C ARG A 87 29.23 -0.75 -22.32
N ILE A 88 28.92 0.52 -22.55
CA ILE A 88 28.93 1.12 -23.90
C ILE A 88 30.34 1.47 -24.36
N THR A 89 31.28 1.74 -23.45
CA THR A 89 32.67 2.09 -23.79
C THR A 89 33.36 1.06 -24.71
N SER A 90 32.95 -0.22 -24.65
CA SER A 90 33.49 -1.30 -25.50
C SER A 90 32.82 -1.42 -26.89
N SER A 91 31.72 -0.71 -27.14
CA SER A 91 30.89 -0.84 -28.36
C SER A 91 31.27 0.11 -29.50
N GLY A 92 32.15 1.08 -29.25
CA GLY A 92 32.51 2.13 -30.22
C GLY A 92 31.44 3.22 -30.44
N LYS A 93 30.31 3.16 -29.73
CA LYS A 93 29.29 4.22 -29.68
C LYS A 93 29.60 5.23 -28.56
N GLN A 94 29.19 6.48 -28.74
CA GLN A 94 29.25 7.52 -27.72
C GLN A 94 27.86 7.86 -27.20
N ILE A 95 27.73 8.09 -25.90
CA ILE A 95 26.48 8.55 -25.29
C ILE A 95 26.51 10.05 -25.13
N ILE A 96 25.43 10.72 -25.51
CA ILE A 96 25.17 12.12 -25.24
C ILE A 96 24.06 12.18 -24.19
N TRP A 97 24.44 12.59 -22.98
CA TRP A 97 23.54 12.66 -21.83
C TRP A 97 22.88 14.02 -21.71
N HIS A 98 21.59 14.02 -21.42
CA HIS A 98 20.80 15.17 -21.00
C HIS A 98 20.05 14.80 -19.73
N ASN A 99 20.36 15.43 -18.59
CA ASN A 99 19.63 15.16 -17.36
C ASN A 99 18.44 16.11 -17.24
N THR A 100 17.26 15.60 -16.86
CA THR A 100 16.10 16.46 -16.63
C THR A 100 16.30 17.37 -15.42
N SER A 101 17.15 16.95 -14.46
CA SER A 101 17.54 17.77 -13.29
C SER A 101 18.15 19.11 -13.68
N ASP A 102 18.82 19.19 -14.84
CA ASP A 102 19.45 20.42 -15.33
C ASP A 102 18.41 21.46 -15.79
N SER A 103 17.16 21.04 -15.96
CA SER A 103 16.02 21.88 -16.37
C SER A 103 15.02 22.11 -15.23
N LEU A 104 15.26 21.58 -14.03
CA LEU A 104 14.42 21.86 -12.87
C LEU A 104 14.57 23.31 -12.45
N LYS A 105 13.47 23.88 -11.94
CA LYS A 105 13.48 25.15 -11.22
C LYS A 105 14.48 25.09 -10.06
N PRO A 106 15.09 26.23 -9.67
CA PRO A 106 15.83 26.30 -8.43
C PRO A 106 15.01 25.77 -7.24
N SER A 107 15.63 25.04 -6.32
CA SER A 107 14.92 24.43 -5.17
C SER A 107 14.06 25.43 -4.40
N ALA A 108 14.54 26.66 -4.21
CA ALA A 108 13.76 27.71 -3.53
C ALA A 108 12.46 28.07 -4.26
N GLU A 109 12.47 28.12 -5.60
CA GLU A 109 11.26 28.37 -6.40
C GLU A 109 10.32 27.17 -6.34
N ILE A 110 10.85 25.94 -6.31
CA ILE A 110 10.03 24.73 -6.12
C ILE A 110 9.39 24.75 -4.73
N ASP A 111 10.14 25.11 -3.69
CA ASP A 111 9.62 25.18 -2.33
C ASP A 111 8.50 26.23 -2.20
N GLU A 112 8.64 27.41 -2.84
CA GLU A 112 7.57 28.41 -2.96
C GLU A 112 6.35 27.87 -3.73
N LEU A 113 6.59 27.16 -4.85
CA LEU A 113 5.56 26.59 -5.71
C LEU A 113 4.69 25.57 -4.96
N ILE A 114 5.31 24.73 -4.13
CA ILE A 114 4.61 23.64 -3.42
C ILE A 114 4.10 24.04 -2.03
N ALA A 115 4.57 25.15 -1.46
CA ALA A 115 4.21 25.62 -0.12
C ALA A 115 2.69 25.61 0.17
N PRO A 116 1.80 25.99 -0.77
CA PRO A 116 0.34 25.95 -0.54
C PRO A 116 -0.23 24.57 -0.21
N PHE A 117 0.48 23.48 -0.56
CA PHE A 117 0.04 22.10 -0.38
C PHE A 117 0.63 21.44 0.86
N LEU A 118 1.57 22.08 1.56
CA LEU A 118 2.28 21.49 2.69
C LEU A 118 1.60 21.71 4.05
N GLY A 119 0.49 22.45 4.09
CA GLY A 119 -0.27 22.70 5.33
C GLY A 119 0.42 23.66 6.31
N GLY A 120 1.44 24.42 5.86
CA GLY A 120 2.22 25.33 6.71
C GLY A 120 2.96 24.58 7.83
N ASP A 121 2.74 25.00 9.07
CA ASP A 121 3.38 24.45 10.27
C ASP A 121 2.77 23.11 10.74
N ASP A 122 1.77 22.58 10.04
CA ASP A 122 1.20 21.27 10.37
C ASP A 122 2.26 20.16 10.21
N PRO A 123 2.59 19.39 11.27
CA PRO A 123 3.65 18.40 11.20
C PRO A 123 3.27 17.12 10.44
N LEU A 124 1.99 16.91 10.14
CA LEU A 124 1.47 15.65 9.60
C LEU A 124 0.75 15.82 8.27
N PHE A 125 -0.06 16.87 8.13
CA PHE A 125 -1.02 16.96 7.04
C PHE A 125 -0.74 18.15 6.12
N GLY A 126 -0.95 17.90 4.83
CA GLY A 126 -1.00 18.90 3.78
C GLY A 126 -2.33 18.81 3.04
N THR A 127 -2.37 19.37 1.84
CA THR A 127 -3.52 19.31 0.95
C THR A 127 -3.07 18.72 -0.38
N ARG A 128 -3.91 17.87 -0.98
CA ARG A 128 -3.59 17.21 -2.24
C ARG A 128 -3.17 18.21 -3.33
N CYS A 129 -1.99 18.00 -3.90
CA CYS A 129 -1.43 18.87 -4.93
C CYS A 129 -2.27 18.86 -6.21
N THR A 130 -2.37 20.02 -6.85
CA THR A 130 -3.07 20.22 -8.12
C THR A 130 -2.12 20.57 -9.28
N LEU A 131 -0.81 20.59 -9.01
CA LEU A 131 0.23 20.84 -10.02
C LEU A 131 0.45 19.62 -10.91
N GLU A 132 1.15 19.86 -12.01
CA GLU A 132 1.66 18.85 -12.91
C GLU A 132 3.19 18.78 -12.82
N LEU A 133 3.78 17.64 -13.18
CA LEU A 133 5.23 17.47 -13.17
C LEU A 133 5.94 18.54 -14.03
N SER A 134 5.32 19.01 -15.10
CA SER A 134 5.85 20.09 -15.95
C SER A 134 6.04 21.43 -15.24
N ASP A 135 5.31 21.70 -14.16
CA ASP A 135 5.40 22.96 -13.41
C ASP A 135 6.72 23.08 -12.64
N PHE A 136 7.43 21.96 -12.43
CA PHE A 136 8.72 21.89 -11.73
C PHE A 136 9.92 22.27 -12.63
N PHE A 137 9.71 22.51 -13.92
CA PHE A 137 10.78 22.78 -14.89
C PHE A 137 10.76 24.21 -15.43
N ASP A 138 11.94 24.70 -15.82
CA ASP A 138 12.13 25.96 -16.54
C ASP A 138 12.07 25.79 -18.06
N LYS A 139 11.82 26.90 -18.77
CA LYS A 139 11.96 26.95 -20.24
C LYS A 139 13.40 27.39 -20.56
N PRO A 140 14.18 26.65 -21.37
CA PRO A 140 13.72 25.61 -22.29
C PRO A 140 13.91 24.19 -21.72
N PHE A 141 12.78 23.56 -21.41
CA PHE A 141 12.70 22.12 -21.22
C PHE A 141 13.30 21.42 -22.46
N PRO A 142 14.00 20.27 -22.34
CA PRO A 142 14.72 19.65 -23.46
C PRO A 142 13.82 19.18 -24.61
N GLY A 143 12.50 19.38 -24.51
CA GLY A 143 11.47 19.15 -25.53
C GLY A 143 11.67 19.82 -26.89
N SER A 144 12.77 20.53 -27.11
CA SER A 144 13.18 21.10 -28.39
C SER A 144 14.52 20.55 -28.93
N LEU A 145 15.07 19.47 -28.36
CA LEU A 145 16.25 18.84 -28.93
C LEU A 145 15.88 18.20 -30.27
N ASN A 146 16.09 18.94 -31.36
CA ASN A 146 16.10 18.42 -32.73
C ASN A 146 17.33 17.51 -32.89
N VAL A 147 17.28 16.34 -32.26
CA VAL A 147 18.34 15.34 -32.34
C VAL A 147 18.24 14.67 -33.70
N ILE A 148 19.29 14.81 -34.50
CA ILE A 148 19.44 14.05 -35.75
C ILE A 148 20.01 12.68 -35.36
N PRO A 149 19.29 11.57 -35.63
CA PRO A 149 19.79 10.23 -35.35
C PRO A 149 21.16 10.01 -36.00
N SER A 150 22.12 9.49 -35.23
CA SER A 150 23.47 9.15 -35.69
C SER A 150 23.72 7.68 -35.39
N THR A 151 24.43 6.99 -36.29
CA THR A 151 24.84 5.60 -36.05
C THR A 151 25.96 5.48 -35.00
N LYS A 152 26.65 6.59 -34.69
CA LYS A 152 27.74 6.65 -33.72
C LYS A 152 27.32 7.14 -32.34
N ASN A 153 26.23 7.91 -32.26
CA ASN A 153 25.82 8.57 -31.02
C ASN A 153 24.46 8.03 -30.55
N ILE A 154 24.36 7.78 -29.25
CA ILE A 154 23.12 7.46 -28.56
C ILE A 154 22.77 8.67 -27.71
N PHE A 155 21.58 9.24 -27.89
CA PHE A 155 21.10 10.36 -27.09
C PHE A 155 20.22 9.83 -25.97
N ILE A 156 20.58 10.12 -24.72
CA ILE A 156 19.83 9.67 -23.55
C ILE A 156 19.40 10.89 -22.75
N ILE A 157 18.08 11.08 -22.66
CA ILE A 157 17.47 11.99 -21.70
C ILE A 157 17.14 11.18 -20.45
N MET A 158 17.63 11.59 -19.28
CA MET A 158 17.51 10.80 -18.05
C MET A 158 17.01 11.62 -16.87
N GLY A 159 16.13 11.02 -16.06
CA GLY A 159 15.62 11.57 -14.82
C GLY A 159 14.10 11.64 -14.79
N CYS A 160 13.54 12.06 -13.66
CA CYS A 160 12.09 12.26 -13.54
C CYS A 160 11.61 13.22 -14.64
N GLY A 161 10.62 12.80 -15.44
CA GLY A 161 10.07 13.60 -16.54
C GLY A 161 10.82 13.48 -17.87
N ALA A 162 11.75 12.53 -18.03
CA ALA A 162 12.48 12.35 -19.30
C ALA A 162 11.55 12.08 -20.50
N ALA A 163 10.45 11.34 -20.31
CA ALA A 163 9.46 11.07 -21.35
C ALA A 163 8.60 12.29 -21.69
N LEU A 164 8.48 13.28 -20.79
CA LEU A 164 7.91 14.58 -21.16
C LEU A 164 8.85 15.30 -22.13
N ALA A 165 10.17 15.22 -21.90
CA ALA A 165 11.19 15.92 -22.68
C ALA A 165 11.42 15.29 -24.05
N ALA A 166 11.19 13.99 -24.20
CA ALA A 166 11.35 13.29 -25.47
C ALA A 166 10.17 12.33 -25.73
N PRO A 167 8.98 12.86 -26.06
CA PRO A 167 7.74 12.07 -26.13
C PRO A 167 7.69 11.02 -27.25
N ASN A 168 8.69 11.03 -28.14
CA ASN A 168 8.84 10.10 -29.27
C ASN A 168 10.11 9.22 -29.14
N ALA A 169 10.83 9.30 -28.03
CA ALA A 169 12.00 8.45 -27.78
C ALA A 169 11.57 7.05 -27.34
N TYR A 170 12.50 6.09 -27.45
CA TYR A 170 12.33 4.79 -26.82
C TYR A 170 12.29 4.99 -25.30
N THR A 171 11.16 4.69 -24.67
CA THR A 171 10.90 5.03 -23.27
C THR A 171 11.23 3.85 -22.37
N VAL A 172 12.29 4.01 -21.59
CA VAL A 172 12.65 3.14 -20.48
C VAL A 172 12.12 3.79 -19.21
N TYR A 173 11.16 3.15 -18.54
CA TYR A 173 10.62 3.64 -17.28
C TYR A 173 11.21 2.84 -16.12
N ILE A 174 11.94 3.52 -15.23
CA ILE A 174 12.52 2.94 -14.04
C ILE A 174 11.57 3.18 -12.86
N ASP A 175 10.94 2.11 -12.39
CA ASP A 175 10.04 2.19 -11.25
C ASP A 175 10.74 1.85 -9.93
N LEU A 176 10.16 2.35 -8.84
CA LEU A 176 10.58 2.08 -7.48
C LEU A 176 9.34 1.96 -6.59
N PRO A 177 9.08 0.80 -5.97
CA PRO A 177 8.02 0.64 -4.99
C PRO A 177 8.15 1.66 -3.85
N LYS A 178 7.02 2.21 -3.38
CA LYS A 178 7.00 3.33 -2.43
C LYS A 178 7.51 2.95 -1.04
N ASN A 179 7.33 1.70 -0.60
CA ASN A 179 7.97 1.21 0.62
C ASN A 179 9.50 1.23 0.51
N GLU A 180 10.06 0.85 -0.65
CA GLU A 180 11.50 0.94 -0.89
C GLU A 180 11.98 2.39 -0.89
N LEU A 181 11.25 3.29 -1.55
CA LEU A 181 11.52 4.73 -1.50
C LEU A 181 11.58 5.24 -0.05
N GLN A 182 10.64 4.82 0.80
CA GLN A 182 10.65 5.19 2.22
C GLN A 182 11.86 4.63 2.95
N PHE A 183 12.28 3.40 2.68
CA PHE A 183 13.48 2.84 3.28
C PHE A 183 14.73 3.60 2.86
N ARG A 184 14.83 3.99 1.58
CA ARG A 184 15.92 4.84 1.05
C ARG A 184 15.92 6.23 1.66
N MET A 185 14.74 6.83 1.84
CA MET A 185 14.57 8.11 2.54
C MET A 185 15.09 8.00 3.98
N ARG A 186 14.63 7.00 4.75
CA ARG A 186 15.08 6.78 6.14
C ARG A 186 16.58 6.47 6.23
N GLY A 187 17.17 5.93 5.17
CA GLY A 187 18.62 5.71 5.01
C GLY A 187 19.40 6.92 4.49
N GLY A 188 18.74 8.03 4.16
CA GLY A 188 19.38 9.25 3.67
C GLY A 188 19.83 9.19 2.20
N SER A 189 19.34 8.23 1.42
CA SER A 189 19.73 8.05 -0.01
C SER A 189 18.64 8.45 -1.01
N ALA A 190 17.47 8.89 -0.53
CA ALA A 190 16.44 9.48 -1.39
C ALA A 190 15.96 10.80 -0.80
N ILE A 191 15.74 11.79 -1.65
CA ILE A 191 15.17 13.10 -1.29
C ILE A 191 13.99 13.46 -2.21
N ASN A 192 13.20 14.44 -1.79
CA ASN A 192 12.03 14.90 -2.53
C ASN A 192 12.38 15.48 -3.91
N LEU A 193 11.42 15.45 -4.83
CA LEU A 193 11.59 15.91 -6.21
C LEU A 193 12.04 17.38 -6.26
N GLY A 194 13.24 17.63 -6.81
CA GLY A 194 13.80 18.98 -6.96
C GLY A 194 14.38 19.61 -5.69
N ALA A 195 14.38 18.88 -4.56
CA ALA A 195 15.07 19.32 -3.36
C ALA A 195 16.59 19.12 -3.51
N THR A 196 17.38 20.00 -2.89
CA THR A 196 18.86 19.86 -2.81
C THR A 196 19.36 19.38 -1.46
N VAL A 197 18.50 19.41 -0.43
CA VAL A 197 18.80 19.00 0.95
C VAL A 197 17.66 18.12 1.46
N ALA A 198 18.01 17.10 2.24
CA ALA A 198 17.03 16.25 2.90
C ALA A 198 16.37 16.98 4.09
N GLY A 199 15.05 16.90 4.18
CA GLY A 199 14.31 17.26 5.39
C GLY A 199 14.33 16.14 6.44
N SER A 200 13.54 16.27 7.51
CA SER A 200 13.27 15.14 8.39
C SER A 200 12.39 14.10 7.70
N ASN A 201 12.45 12.84 8.14
CA ASN A 201 11.63 11.75 7.57
C ASN A 201 10.13 12.09 7.53
N LYS A 202 9.62 12.82 8.55
CA LYS A 202 8.20 13.22 8.61
C LYS A 202 7.86 14.28 7.57
N GLU A 203 8.69 15.30 7.44
CA GLU A 203 8.50 16.37 6.44
C GLU A 203 8.59 15.83 5.02
N MET A 204 9.57 14.96 4.77
CA MET A 204 9.79 14.36 3.46
C MET A 204 8.63 13.43 3.06
N TYR A 205 8.17 12.58 3.98
CA TYR A 205 6.99 11.73 3.75
C TYR A 205 5.73 12.57 3.50
N LYS A 206 5.50 13.64 4.28
CA LYS A 206 4.39 14.58 4.06
C LYS A 206 4.45 15.16 2.64
N ARG A 207 5.61 15.68 2.21
CA ARG A 207 5.78 16.20 0.85
C ARG A 207 5.62 15.11 -0.22
N PHE A 208 6.11 13.90 0.02
CA PHE A 208 5.91 12.78 -0.88
C PHE A 208 4.41 12.49 -1.09
N TYR A 209 3.66 12.33 0.00
CA TYR A 209 2.23 11.99 -0.05
C TYR A 209 1.40 13.08 -0.74
N PHE A 210 1.55 14.34 -0.31
CA PHE A 210 0.67 15.42 -0.77
C PHE A 210 1.10 16.04 -2.10
N VAL A 211 2.39 15.94 -2.48
CA VAL A 211 2.95 16.63 -3.65
C VAL A 211 3.62 15.66 -4.62
N ASP A 212 4.78 15.11 -4.25
CA ASP A 212 5.65 14.45 -5.23
C ASP A 212 4.96 13.21 -5.84
N TRP A 213 4.31 12.38 -5.02
CA TRP A 213 3.60 11.20 -5.51
C TRP A 213 2.42 11.57 -6.39
N ILE A 214 1.71 12.66 -6.10
CA ILE A 214 0.59 13.12 -6.92
C ILE A 214 1.08 13.50 -8.32
N VAL A 215 2.10 14.36 -8.41
CA VAL A 215 2.61 14.85 -9.71
C VAL A 215 3.31 13.74 -10.49
N LEU A 216 4.06 12.86 -9.82
CA LEU A 216 4.75 11.74 -10.45
C LEU A 216 3.78 10.63 -10.88
N ASN A 217 2.72 10.35 -10.12
CA ASN A 217 1.69 9.39 -10.53
C ASN A 217 0.89 9.91 -11.74
N ASN A 218 0.54 11.19 -11.79
CA ASN A 218 -0.10 11.79 -12.96
C ASN A 218 0.78 11.65 -14.22
N HIS A 219 2.09 11.88 -14.08
CA HIS A 219 3.05 11.68 -15.16
C HIS A 219 3.21 10.19 -15.54
N LYS A 220 3.33 9.30 -14.56
CA LYS A 220 3.39 7.85 -14.72
C LYS A 220 2.19 7.34 -15.52
N GLN A 221 1.00 7.78 -15.16
CA GLN A 221 -0.25 7.46 -15.86
C GLN A 221 -0.21 7.87 -17.33
N LYS A 222 0.20 9.11 -17.63
CA LYS A 222 0.28 9.63 -19.01
C LYS A 222 1.37 8.93 -19.82
N THR A 223 2.41 8.42 -19.16
CA THR A 223 3.56 7.75 -19.79
C THR A 223 3.31 6.27 -20.05
N LEU A 224 2.50 5.59 -19.23
CA LEU A 224 2.24 4.15 -19.30
C LEU A 224 1.98 3.59 -20.72
N PRO A 225 1.13 4.20 -21.57
CA PRO A 225 0.88 3.69 -22.92
C PRO A 225 2.10 3.72 -23.85
N LYS A 226 3.13 4.51 -23.50
CA LYS A 226 4.34 4.74 -24.29
C LYS A 226 5.58 4.04 -23.72
N ILE A 227 5.46 3.38 -22.56
CA ILE A 227 6.58 2.64 -21.98
C ILE A 227 6.95 1.51 -22.94
N ASP A 228 8.18 1.51 -23.44
CA ASP A 228 8.72 0.45 -24.28
C ASP A 228 9.44 -0.61 -23.44
N LEU A 229 10.04 -0.20 -22.32
CA LEU A 229 10.70 -1.07 -21.35
C LEU A 229 10.38 -0.61 -19.93
N ILE A 230 9.81 -1.49 -19.11
CA ILE A 230 9.65 -1.26 -17.67
C ILE A 230 10.82 -1.92 -16.94
N VAL A 231 11.38 -1.21 -15.96
CA VAL A 231 12.55 -1.66 -15.18
C VAL A 231 12.27 -1.50 -13.70
N ASP A 232 12.49 -2.57 -12.94
CA ASP A 232 12.55 -2.55 -11.48
C ASP A 232 14.02 -2.35 -11.06
N SER A 233 14.29 -1.22 -10.40
CA SER A 233 15.63 -0.84 -9.91
C SER A 233 15.78 -0.90 -8.40
N GLN A 234 14.89 -1.63 -7.70
CA GLN A 234 14.97 -1.68 -6.24
C GLN A 234 16.26 -2.35 -5.73
N ARG A 235 16.91 -3.17 -6.57
CA ARG A 235 18.19 -3.84 -6.32
C ARG A 235 19.35 -3.09 -6.99
N PRO A 236 20.19 -2.36 -6.23
CA PRO A 236 21.44 -1.80 -6.76
C PRO A 236 22.29 -2.90 -7.43
N GLY A 237 22.84 -2.62 -8.61
CA GLY A 237 23.63 -3.60 -9.37
C GLY A 237 22.85 -4.60 -10.22
N GLU A 238 21.56 -4.84 -9.94
CA GLU A 238 20.80 -5.97 -10.51
C GLU A 238 19.36 -5.58 -10.92
N PRO A 239 19.20 -4.67 -11.89
CA PRO A 239 17.87 -4.31 -12.40
C PRO A 239 17.21 -5.51 -13.07
N THR A 240 15.88 -5.62 -12.95
CA THR A 240 15.09 -6.55 -13.77
C THR A 240 14.16 -5.77 -14.67
N MET A 241 13.87 -6.30 -15.86
CA MET A 241 13.14 -5.57 -16.90
C MET A 241 12.30 -6.48 -17.78
N MET A 242 11.20 -5.95 -18.31
CA MET A 242 10.40 -6.62 -19.33
C MET A 242 9.90 -5.60 -20.37
N SER A 243 9.52 -6.07 -21.55
CA SER A 243 8.98 -5.17 -22.59
C SER A 243 7.66 -4.55 -22.13
N GLY A 244 7.41 -3.31 -22.57
CA GLY A 244 6.17 -2.60 -22.26
C GLY A 244 4.91 -3.32 -22.73
N ASP A 245 4.97 -4.01 -23.87
CA ASP A 245 3.86 -4.84 -24.36
C ASP A 245 3.57 -6.02 -23.44
N SER A 246 4.62 -6.75 -23.03
CA SER A 246 4.48 -7.87 -22.08
C SER A 246 3.97 -7.38 -20.73
N PHE A 247 4.41 -6.19 -20.30
CA PHE A 247 3.96 -5.57 -19.07
C PHE A 247 2.46 -5.24 -19.11
N ARG A 248 1.99 -4.51 -20.13
CA ARG A 248 0.57 -4.19 -20.30
C ARG A 248 -0.30 -5.45 -20.44
N ALA A 249 0.17 -6.46 -21.18
CA ALA A 249 -0.51 -7.75 -21.28
C ALA A 249 -0.59 -8.48 -19.91
N SER A 250 0.46 -8.36 -19.08
CA SER A 250 0.45 -8.92 -17.72
C SER A 250 -0.56 -8.20 -16.81
N LEU A 251 -0.67 -6.87 -16.91
CA LEU A 251 -1.69 -6.09 -16.20
C LEU A 251 -3.11 -6.48 -16.63
N GLU A 252 -3.35 -6.67 -17.94
CA GLU A 252 -4.65 -7.12 -18.47
C GLU A 252 -5.02 -8.52 -17.98
N ALA A 253 -4.06 -9.45 -18.01
CA ALA A 253 -4.26 -10.79 -17.48
C ALA A 253 -4.58 -10.74 -15.98
N MET A 254 -3.84 -9.95 -15.21
CA MET A 254 -4.09 -9.77 -13.78
C MET A 254 -5.48 -9.19 -13.49
N ALA A 255 -5.89 -8.16 -14.23
CA ALA A 255 -7.19 -7.51 -14.10
C ALA A 255 -8.38 -8.41 -14.47
N CYS A 256 -8.16 -9.55 -15.13
CA CYS A 256 -9.20 -10.51 -15.48
C CYS A 256 -9.16 -11.79 -14.63
N ASN A 257 -8.29 -11.86 -13.61
CA ASN A 257 -8.03 -13.07 -12.85
C ASN A 257 -8.07 -12.85 -11.34
N PHE A 258 -6.91 -12.65 -10.74
CA PHE A 258 -6.69 -12.43 -9.33
C PHE A 258 -5.35 -11.74 -9.16
N PHE A 259 -5.14 -11.14 -8.01
CA PHE A 259 -3.82 -10.67 -7.61
C PHE A 259 -3.66 -10.65 -6.10
N ARG A 260 -2.40 -10.65 -5.67
CA ARG A 260 -1.99 -10.15 -4.37
C ARG A 260 -1.01 -9.02 -4.62
N VAL A 261 -1.03 -8.03 -3.74
CA VAL A 261 0.04 -7.04 -3.70
C VAL A 261 1.16 -7.58 -2.82
N ARG A 262 2.37 -7.02 -2.94
CA ARG A 262 3.45 -7.37 -2.02
C ARG A 262 3.20 -6.67 -0.67
N PRO A 263 2.92 -7.42 0.42
CA PRO A 263 2.75 -6.83 1.74
C PRO A 263 4.10 -6.34 2.27
N TRP A 264 4.05 -5.42 3.24
CA TRP A 264 5.22 -5.03 4.02
C TRP A 264 4.79 -4.64 5.44
N PHE A 265 5.71 -4.79 6.38
CA PHE A 265 5.41 -4.86 7.81
C PHE A 265 6.20 -3.83 8.60
N GLU A 266 5.56 -3.10 9.51
CA GLU A 266 6.22 -2.06 10.29
C GLU A 266 6.08 -2.31 11.81
N PRO A 267 7.17 -2.13 12.57
CA PRO A 267 7.11 -2.09 14.02
C PRO A 267 6.35 -0.84 14.49
N GLY A 268 5.84 -0.88 15.71
CA GLY A 268 5.15 0.26 16.30
C GLY A 268 5.17 0.26 17.82
N SER A 269 4.83 1.41 18.41
CA SER A 269 4.81 1.60 19.87
C SER A 269 3.81 0.71 20.61
N TRP A 270 2.86 0.12 19.89
CA TRP A 270 1.85 -0.77 20.41
C TRP A 270 1.96 -2.20 19.88
N GLY A 271 2.88 -2.44 18.94
CA GLY A 271 2.93 -3.66 18.15
C GLY A 271 3.11 -4.92 18.98
N GLY A 272 2.52 -6.00 18.49
CA GLY A 272 2.49 -7.31 19.12
C GLY A 272 3.45 -8.33 18.49
N GLN A 273 3.19 -9.60 18.81
CA GLN A 273 4.02 -10.74 18.41
C GLN A 273 3.31 -11.72 17.48
N TRP A 274 2.00 -11.59 17.24
CA TRP A 274 1.24 -12.55 16.43
C TRP A 274 1.86 -12.71 15.04
N MET A 275 2.14 -11.60 14.33
CA MET A 275 2.73 -11.66 12.99
C MET A 275 4.14 -12.28 13.01
N LYS A 276 4.92 -11.98 14.05
CA LYS A 276 6.26 -12.57 14.22
C LYS A 276 6.19 -14.07 14.45
N GLU A 277 5.14 -14.59 15.07
CA GLU A 277 5.00 -16.00 15.39
C GLU A 277 4.38 -16.80 14.24
N HIS A 278 3.46 -16.21 13.50
CA HIS A 278 2.69 -16.88 12.45
C HIS A 278 3.28 -16.72 11.04
N ILE A 279 4.09 -15.69 10.79
CA ILE A 279 4.71 -15.44 9.47
C ILE A 279 6.21 -15.71 9.55
N ASN A 280 6.62 -16.93 9.18
CA ASN A 280 8.01 -17.41 9.27
C ASN A 280 9.00 -16.58 8.45
N ALA A 281 8.57 -16.06 7.30
CA ALA A 281 9.40 -15.30 6.38
C ALA A 281 9.80 -13.91 6.91
N LEU A 282 9.15 -13.42 7.97
CA LEU A 282 9.49 -12.12 8.56
C LEU A 282 10.80 -12.16 9.35
N PRO A 283 11.61 -11.08 9.29
CA PRO A 283 12.77 -10.92 10.15
C PRO A 283 12.41 -11.01 11.64
N LYS A 284 13.10 -11.90 12.36
CA LYS A 284 12.80 -12.18 13.79
C LYS A 284 13.51 -11.23 14.76
N ASN A 285 14.47 -10.45 14.27
CA ASN A 285 15.24 -9.47 15.05
C ASN A 285 14.51 -8.13 15.24
N VAL A 286 13.34 -7.95 14.61
CA VAL A 286 12.47 -6.78 14.84
C VAL A 286 11.79 -6.91 16.21
N PRO A 287 11.68 -5.83 17.02
CA PRO A 287 11.09 -5.92 18.36
C PRO A 287 9.64 -6.43 18.35
N ASN A 288 8.82 -5.93 17.43
CA ASN A 288 7.42 -6.30 17.24
C ASN A 288 6.99 -6.01 15.79
N TYR A 289 5.77 -6.38 15.44
CA TYR A 289 5.08 -5.77 14.30
C TYR A 289 3.77 -5.19 14.80
N ALA A 290 3.50 -3.95 14.41
CA ALA A 290 2.23 -3.28 14.67
C ALA A 290 1.32 -3.38 13.45
N TRP A 291 1.87 -3.07 12.28
CA TRP A 291 1.13 -2.99 11.02
C TRP A 291 1.58 -4.04 10.02
N SER A 292 0.64 -4.60 9.25
CA SER A 292 0.91 -5.18 7.94
C SER A 292 0.11 -4.46 6.87
N PHE A 293 0.82 -3.82 5.95
CA PHE A 293 0.23 -3.19 4.77
C PHE A 293 -0.17 -4.29 3.77
N GLU A 294 -1.18 -5.09 4.11
CA GLU A 294 -1.66 -6.25 3.35
C GLU A 294 -2.21 -5.82 1.99
N LEU A 295 -3.06 -4.78 1.97
CA LEU A 295 -3.61 -4.17 0.76
C LEU A 295 -3.83 -2.66 0.94
N ILE A 296 -2.77 -1.93 1.28
CA ILE A 296 -2.76 -0.45 1.26
C ILE A 296 -2.13 0.00 -0.05
N VAL A 297 -2.90 -0.18 -1.12
CA VAL A 297 -2.38 -0.11 -2.48
C VAL A 297 -1.62 1.17 -2.86
N PRO A 298 -1.90 2.36 -2.29
CA PRO A 298 -1.08 3.52 -2.55
C PRO A 298 0.39 3.33 -2.18
N GLU A 299 0.76 2.35 -1.36
CA GLU A 299 2.14 2.05 -0.98
C GLU A 299 2.66 0.68 -1.41
N ASN A 300 1.77 -0.23 -1.83
CA ASN A 300 2.17 -1.58 -2.24
C ASN A 300 2.63 -1.66 -3.71
N GLY A 301 3.42 -2.69 -3.99
CA GLY A 301 3.78 -3.11 -5.35
C GLY A 301 3.05 -4.36 -5.81
N LEU A 302 3.16 -4.64 -7.10
CA LEU A 302 2.74 -5.85 -7.78
C LEU A 302 3.99 -6.58 -8.27
N LEU A 303 4.12 -7.85 -7.91
CA LEU A 303 5.28 -8.65 -8.24
C LEU A 303 4.95 -9.63 -9.36
N PHE A 304 5.69 -9.53 -10.46
CA PHE A 304 5.58 -10.44 -11.60
C PHE A 304 6.69 -11.48 -11.56
N SER A 305 6.39 -12.69 -12.04
CA SER A 305 7.37 -13.77 -12.20
C SER A 305 7.37 -14.33 -13.62
N TYR A 306 8.56 -14.62 -14.13
CA TYR A 306 8.76 -15.39 -15.36
C TYR A 306 9.89 -16.38 -15.12
N GLU A 307 9.57 -17.67 -15.17
CA GLU A 307 10.44 -18.74 -14.67
C GLU A 307 10.84 -18.49 -13.20
N HIS A 308 12.08 -18.07 -12.97
CA HIS A 308 12.57 -17.70 -11.65
C HIS A 308 12.77 -16.20 -11.46
N SER A 309 12.76 -15.40 -12.53
CA SER A 309 13.03 -13.96 -12.46
C SER A 309 11.84 -13.20 -11.90
N LEU A 310 12.12 -12.19 -11.08
CA LEU A 310 11.13 -11.34 -10.43
C LEU A 310 11.22 -9.88 -10.89
N LEU A 311 10.09 -9.22 -11.04
CA LEU A 311 10.00 -7.80 -11.37
C LEU A 311 8.84 -7.17 -10.60
N GLU A 312 9.13 -6.15 -9.79
CA GLU A 312 8.09 -5.41 -9.06
C GLU A 312 7.84 -4.04 -9.68
N VAL A 313 6.57 -3.65 -9.72
CA VAL A 313 6.13 -2.29 -10.05
C VAL A 313 5.15 -1.78 -9.00
N SER A 314 4.92 -0.47 -8.92
CA SER A 314 3.88 0.08 -8.06
C SER A 314 2.49 -0.36 -8.51
N PHE A 315 1.59 -0.58 -7.55
CA PHE A 315 0.21 -1.00 -7.84
C PHE A 315 -0.55 -0.03 -8.75
N ASP A 316 -0.19 1.26 -8.69
CA ASP A 316 -0.83 2.34 -9.46
C ASP A 316 -0.97 1.98 -10.95
N PHE A 317 0.01 1.27 -11.53
CA PHE A 317 -0.01 0.85 -12.94
C PHE A 317 -1.23 -0.01 -13.30
N LEU A 318 -1.65 -0.93 -12.43
CA LEU A 318 -2.83 -1.76 -12.67
C LEU A 318 -4.10 -0.92 -12.73
N MET A 319 -4.23 0.06 -11.83
CA MET A 319 -5.39 0.95 -11.85
C MET A 319 -5.36 1.88 -13.06
N PHE A 320 -4.20 2.46 -13.40
CA PHE A 320 -4.06 3.32 -14.56
C PHE A 320 -4.38 2.62 -15.88
N HIS A 321 -4.02 1.34 -16.02
CA HIS A 321 -4.31 0.55 -17.22
C HIS A 321 -5.73 -0.05 -17.23
N ASN A 322 -6.20 -0.53 -16.08
CA ASN A 322 -7.34 -1.45 -16.02
C ASN A 322 -8.40 -1.15 -14.93
N ASN A 323 -8.48 0.07 -14.37
CA ASN A 323 -9.43 0.37 -13.28
C ASN A 323 -10.85 -0.21 -13.48
N LYS A 324 -11.46 -0.04 -14.66
CA LYS A 324 -12.81 -0.57 -14.93
C LYS A 324 -12.89 -2.09 -14.89
N ALA A 325 -11.85 -2.80 -15.36
CA ALA A 325 -11.81 -4.25 -15.27
C ALA A 325 -11.58 -4.71 -13.82
N VAL A 326 -10.79 -3.95 -13.05
CA VAL A 326 -10.49 -4.25 -11.65
C VAL A 326 -11.69 -4.00 -10.75
N ILE A 327 -12.18 -2.76 -10.69
CA ILE A 327 -13.22 -2.33 -9.74
C ILE A 327 -14.64 -2.25 -10.32
N GLY A 328 -14.82 -2.62 -11.59
CA GLY A 328 -16.13 -2.73 -12.22
C GLY A 328 -16.88 -1.41 -12.23
N ALA A 329 -18.18 -1.46 -11.89
CA ALA A 329 -19.04 -0.29 -11.89
C ALA A 329 -18.56 0.81 -10.92
N ALA A 330 -17.84 0.46 -9.84
CA ALA A 330 -17.29 1.42 -8.88
C ALA A 330 -16.24 2.38 -9.49
N ALA A 331 -15.68 2.05 -10.67
CA ALA A 331 -14.77 2.93 -11.40
C ALA A 331 -15.38 4.30 -11.72
N LYS A 332 -16.71 4.42 -11.81
CA LYS A 332 -17.40 5.70 -12.02
C LYS A 332 -17.19 6.66 -10.83
N ARG A 333 -17.17 6.14 -9.62
CA ARG A 333 -17.01 6.91 -8.39
C ARG A 333 -15.54 7.15 -8.04
N PHE A 334 -14.70 6.12 -8.15
CA PHE A 334 -13.33 6.15 -7.62
C PHE A 334 -12.25 6.40 -8.68
N GLY A 335 -12.57 6.32 -9.96
CA GLY A 335 -11.59 6.53 -11.03
C GLY A 335 -10.42 5.55 -10.91
N PHE A 336 -9.23 6.06 -10.63
CA PHE A 336 -7.99 5.27 -10.48
C PHE A 336 -7.67 4.90 -9.03
N GLU A 337 -8.45 5.38 -8.06
CA GLU A 337 -8.23 5.09 -6.65
C GLU A 337 -8.89 3.75 -6.31
N PHE A 338 -8.11 2.80 -5.78
CA PHE A 338 -8.67 1.53 -5.33
C PHE A 338 -9.41 1.74 -4.00
N PRO A 339 -10.68 1.33 -3.85
CA PRO A 339 -11.55 1.89 -2.82
C PRO A 339 -11.37 1.28 -1.42
N ILE A 340 -11.01 0.00 -1.31
CA ILE A 340 -11.00 -0.75 -0.06
C ILE A 340 -9.57 -1.20 0.24
N ARG A 341 -9.14 -1.07 1.49
CA ARG A 341 -7.86 -1.58 1.99
C ARG A 341 -8.07 -2.60 3.09
N PHE A 342 -7.12 -3.53 3.19
CA PHE A 342 -6.94 -4.45 4.31
C PHE A 342 -5.60 -4.12 4.99
N ASP A 343 -5.60 -4.04 6.31
CA ASP A 343 -4.41 -3.84 7.16
C ASP A 343 -4.49 -4.79 8.35
N PHE A 344 -3.34 -5.28 8.82
CA PHE A 344 -3.29 -5.98 10.10
C PHE A 344 -2.85 -5.06 11.22
N LEU A 345 -3.61 -5.06 12.31
CA LEU A 345 -3.27 -4.38 13.54
C LEU A 345 -3.03 -5.44 14.63
N ASP A 346 -1.76 -5.70 14.92
CA ASP A 346 -1.32 -6.71 15.89
C ASP A 346 -1.04 -6.10 17.27
N THR A 347 -1.85 -6.48 18.25
CA THR A 347 -1.71 -6.07 19.65
C THR A 347 -1.46 -7.25 20.61
N PHE A 348 -1.17 -8.44 20.09
CA PHE A 348 -0.85 -9.62 20.90
C PHE A 348 0.43 -9.41 21.70
N ASP A 349 0.36 -9.53 23.03
CA ASP A 349 1.46 -9.18 23.94
C ASP A 349 1.99 -7.75 23.75
N GLY A 350 1.15 -6.86 23.22
CA GLY A 350 1.46 -5.47 22.91
C GLY A 350 0.69 -4.45 23.75
N GLY A 351 0.36 -3.34 23.11
CA GLY A 351 -0.39 -2.22 23.69
C GLY A 351 -1.78 -2.06 23.07
N ASN A 352 -2.67 -1.33 23.75
CA ASN A 352 -3.91 -0.83 23.13
C ASN A 352 -3.56 0.05 21.92
N LEU A 353 -4.37 0.11 20.87
CA LEU A 353 -4.24 1.21 19.90
C LEU A 353 -4.64 2.54 20.54
N SER A 354 -4.25 3.65 19.91
CA SER A 354 -4.71 4.98 20.34
C SER A 354 -6.22 5.07 20.28
N VAL A 355 -6.81 5.82 21.22
CA VAL A 355 -8.20 6.25 21.13
C VAL A 355 -8.26 7.37 20.10
N GLN A 356 -9.06 7.17 19.06
CA GLN A 356 -8.98 7.98 17.85
C GLN A 356 -10.34 8.08 17.13
N CYS A 357 -10.38 8.93 16.10
CA CYS A 357 -11.45 8.97 15.11
C CYS A 357 -10.90 9.34 13.73
N HIS A 358 -11.69 9.11 12.68
CA HIS A 358 -11.39 9.54 11.32
C HIS A 358 -12.18 10.80 10.95
N PRO A 359 -11.65 11.66 10.06
CA PRO A 359 -12.35 12.84 9.59
C PRO A 359 -13.66 12.46 8.91
N THR A 360 -14.66 13.34 9.02
CA THR A 360 -15.88 13.25 8.19
C THR A 360 -15.54 13.51 6.72
N THR A 361 -16.41 13.05 5.82
CA THR A 361 -16.25 13.28 4.37
C THR A 361 -16.16 14.77 4.02
N ASP A 362 -16.92 15.63 4.69
CA ASP A 362 -16.88 17.07 4.42
C ASP A 362 -15.57 17.70 4.93
N TYR A 363 -15.10 17.26 6.09
CA TYR A 363 -13.83 17.72 6.65
C TYR A 363 -12.63 17.33 5.76
N ILE A 364 -12.53 16.06 5.36
CA ILE A 364 -11.39 15.57 4.58
C ILE A 364 -11.30 16.25 3.21
N LYS A 365 -12.45 16.53 2.59
CA LYS A 365 -12.55 17.28 1.32
C LYS A 365 -12.09 18.71 1.49
N LYS A 366 -12.60 19.40 2.52
CA LYS A 366 -12.32 20.83 2.74
C LYS A 366 -10.88 21.08 3.16
N GLU A 367 -10.34 20.27 4.07
CA GLU A 367 -9.04 20.53 4.70
C GLU A 367 -7.87 19.86 3.96
N PHE A 368 -8.09 18.70 3.33
CA PHE A 368 -7.01 17.91 2.73
C PHE A 368 -7.18 17.65 1.23
N GLY A 369 -8.32 18.00 0.63
CA GLY A 369 -8.56 17.84 -0.81
C GLY A 369 -8.81 16.39 -1.24
N GLU A 370 -9.08 15.48 -0.29
CA GLU A 370 -9.40 14.08 -0.60
C GLU A 370 -10.86 13.94 -1.03
N THR A 371 -11.17 12.90 -1.81
CA THR A 371 -12.50 12.75 -2.43
C THR A 371 -13.48 11.91 -1.61
N PHE A 372 -12.97 11.05 -0.73
CA PHE A 372 -13.71 10.27 0.27
C PHE A 372 -12.87 10.13 1.54
N THR A 373 -13.49 9.66 2.62
CA THR A 373 -12.83 9.52 3.93
C THR A 373 -12.60 8.05 4.30
N GLN A 374 -11.80 7.84 5.35
CA GLN A 374 -11.67 6.54 6.01
C GLN A 374 -12.90 6.25 6.87
N ASP A 375 -13.73 5.34 6.37
CA ASP A 375 -14.61 4.55 7.21
C ASP A 375 -13.99 3.16 7.36
N GLU A 376 -14.03 2.58 8.56
CA GLU A 376 -13.37 1.31 8.83
C GLU A 376 -14.27 0.34 9.57
N THR A 377 -13.82 -0.90 9.62
CA THR A 377 -14.34 -1.96 10.46
C THR A 377 -13.17 -2.74 11.04
N TYR A 378 -13.33 -3.24 12.26
CA TYR A 378 -12.41 -4.20 12.83
C TYR A 378 -13.03 -5.59 12.73
N TYR A 379 -12.52 -6.39 11.79
CA TYR A 379 -12.78 -7.83 11.75
C TYR A 379 -11.74 -8.53 12.62
N ILE A 380 -12.18 -9.22 13.67
CA ILE A 380 -11.26 -9.86 14.60
C ILE A 380 -10.75 -11.16 13.98
N LEU A 381 -9.53 -11.14 13.44
CA LEU A 381 -8.90 -12.33 12.87
C LEU A 381 -8.54 -13.34 13.96
N ASP A 382 -8.03 -12.84 15.09
CA ASP A 382 -7.67 -13.63 16.27
C ASP A 382 -7.77 -12.78 17.55
N ALA A 383 -8.02 -13.42 18.69
CA ALA A 383 -8.19 -12.73 19.96
C ALA A 383 -7.99 -13.65 21.18
N GLU A 384 -7.40 -13.10 22.24
CA GLU A 384 -7.41 -13.72 23.57
C GLU A 384 -8.74 -13.51 24.29
N LYS A 385 -8.95 -14.25 25.39
CA LYS A 385 -10.20 -14.22 26.16
C LYS A 385 -10.56 -12.85 26.75
N ASP A 386 -9.58 -12.00 27.01
CA ASP A 386 -9.76 -10.66 27.60
C ASP A 386 -9.71 -9.52 26.57
N ALA A 387 -9.64 -9.87 25.29
CA ALA A 387 -9.65 -8.95 24.17
C ALA A 387 -10.88 -8.05 24.16
N ARG A 388 -10.67 -6.79 23.83
CA ARG A 388 -11.72 -5.77 23.81
C ARG A 388 -11.52 -4.76 22.69
N VAL A 389 -12.60 -4.12 22.28
CA VAL A 389 -12.59 -2.93 21.40
C VAL A 389 -13.24 -1.76 22.15
N TYR A 390 -12.57 -0.62 22.13
CA TYR A 390 -13.13 0.66 22.56
C TYR A 390 -13.98 1.21 21.41
N LEU A 391 -15.27 1.46 21.62
CA LEU A 391 -16.17 1.88 20.55
C LEU A 391 -17.37 2.65 21.10
N GLY A 392 -17.56 3.88 20.62
CA GLY A 392 -18.69 4.73 20.96
C GLY A 392 -18.63 5.28 22.39
N PHE A 393 -19.41 6.31 22.66
CA PHE A 393 -19.36 7.01 23.94
C PHE A 393 -20.28 6.39 25.00
N GLN A 394 -19.95 6.58 26.28
CA GLN A 394 -20.87 6.32 27.38
C GLN A 394 -22.12 7.20 27.25
N GLU A 395 -23.28 6.73 27.71
CA GLU A 395 -24.53 7.52 27.66
C GLU A 395 -24.39 8.89 28.34
N SER A 396 -23.63 8.92 29.43
CA SER A 396 -23.36 10.10 30.27
C SER A 396 -22.32 11.07 29.70
N ILE A 397 -21.74 10.82 28.53
CA ILE A 397 -20.66 11.63 27.94
C ILE A 397 -20.97 13.13 27.96
N GLN A 398 -20.05 13.91 28.53
CA GLN A 398 -20.02 15.37 28.44
C GLN A 398 -18.83 15.76 27.56
N PRO A 399 -19.06 16.30 26.33
CA PRO A 399 -17.99 16.62 25.40
C PRO A 399 -16.92 17.55 25.98
N ASP A 400 -17.33 18.60 26.70
CA ASP A 400 -16.39 19.58 27.27
C ASP A 400 -15.50 18.98 28.36
N GLU A 401 -16.04 18.09 29.21
CA GLU A 401 -15.28 17.36 30.22
C GLU A 401 -14.27 16.40 29.57
N PHE A 402 -14.71 15.67 28.55
CA PHE A 402 -13.85 14.76 27.80
C PHE A 402 -12.71 15.51 27.09
N LYS A 403 -12.99 16.70 26.54
CA LYS A 403 -11.97 17.52 25.93
C LYS A 403 -10.95 18.00 26.96
N ALA A 404 -11.42 18.56 28.07
CA ALA A 404 -10.57 19.11 29.12
C ALA A 404 -9.63 18.05 29.70
N ILE A 405 -10.12 16.84 29.98
CA ILE A 405 -9.29 15.77 30.55
C ILE A 405 -8.23 15.26 29.55
N LEU A 406 -8.54 15.25 28.25
CA LEU A 406 -7.58 14.89 27.20
C LEU A 406 -6.49 15.95 27.06
N GLU A 407 -6.86 17.23 27.10
CA GLU A 407 -5.93 18.36 27.03
C GLU A 407 -5.02 18.39 28.28
N GLU A 408 -5.59 18.21 29.47
CA GLU A 408 -4.83 18.10 30.73
C GLU A 408 -3.85 16.91 30.68
N SER A 409 -4.29 15.77 30.16
CA SER A 409 -3.44 14.58 29.97
C SER A 409 -2.28 14.84 29.02
N ALA A 410 -2.54 15.51 27.90
CA ALA A 410 -1.51 15.84 26.91
C ALA A 410 -0.48 16.83 27.46
N GLU A 411 -0.90 17.81 28.25
CA GLU A 411 -0.03 18.83 28.83
C GLU A 411 0.79 18.30 30.03
N ASN A 412 0.14 17.55 30.93
CA ASN A 412 0.72 17.16 32.21
C ASN A 412 1.16 15.69 32.29
N ALA A 413 1.01 14.93 31.19
CA ALA A 413 1.26 13.50 31.13
C ALA A 413 0.48 12.71 32.22
N THR A 414 -0.77 13.08 32.47
CA THR A 414 -1.64 12.41 33.45
C THR A 414 -2.48 11.32 32.77
N PRO A 415 -2.62 10.11 33.36
CA PRO A 415 -3.44 9.06 32.77
C PRO A 415 -4.92 9.44 32.70
N VAL A 416 -5.61 9.01 31.64
CA VAL A 416 -7.06 9.19 31.46
C VAL A 416 -7.75 7.86 31.69
N GLU A 417 -8.74 7.82 32.58
CA GLU A 417 -9.66 6.69 32.73
C GLU A 417 -10.67 6.68 31.57
N ILE A 418 -10.20 6.28 30.39
CA ILE A 418 -10.98 6.43 29.15
C ILE A 418 -12.36 5.76 29.20
N GLU A 419 -12.51 4.68 29.97
CA GLU A 419 -13.75 3.91 30.10
C GLU A 419 -14.90 4.73 30.74
N LYS A 420 -14.60 5.85 31.42
CA LYS A 420 -15.60 6.82 31.87
C LYS A 420 -16.30 7.54 30.72
N PHE A 421 -15.64 7.65 29.56
CA PHE A 421 -16.10 8.41 28.40
C PHE A 421 -16.44 7.52 27.22
N VAL A 422 -15.69 6.43 27.01
CA VAL A 422 -15.79 5.53 25.86
C VAL A 422 -16.20 4.14 26.33
N GLN A 423 -17.13 3.49 25.62
CA GLN A 423 -17.55 2.13 25.94
C GLN A 423 -16.49 1.11 25.53
N THR A 424 -16.45 -0.02 26.24
CA THR A 424 -15.67 -1.20 25.88
C THR A 424 -16.58 -2.37 25.60
N HIS A 425 -16.22 -3.15 24.58
CA HIS A 425 -16.96 -4.35 24.16
C HIS A 425 -15.98 -5.51 24.04
N SER A 426 -16.38 -6.70 24.51
CA SER A 426 -15.58 -7.92 24.33
C SER A 426 -15.42 -8.24 22.86
N ALA A 427 -14.24 -8.67 22.46
CA ALA A 427 -13.93 -9.06 21.09
C ALA A 427 -13.63 -10.56 21.04
N SER A 428 -14.27 -11.26 20.11
CA SER A 428 -14.01 -12.68 19.81
C SER A 428 -13.68 -12.85 18.34
N LYS A 429 -12.99 -13.94 18.02
CA LYS A 429 -12.67 -14.31 16.65
C LYS A 429 -13.92 -14.25 15.76
N PHE A 430 -13.79 -13.57 14.62
CA PHE A 430 -14.83 -13.31 13.62
C PHE A 430 -15.90 -12.29 13.97
N ASP A 431 -15.78 -11.58 15.10
CA ASP A 431 -16.61 -10.40 15.33
C ASP A 431 -16.25 -9.28 14.34
N LEU A 432 -17.24 -8.46 13.99
CA LEU A 432 -17.07 -7.29 13.13
C LEU A 432 -17.62 -6.04 13.84
N PHE A 433 -16.71 -5.12 14.18
CA PHE A 433 -17.04 -3.81 14.75
C PHE A 433 -17.07 -2.75 13.65
N LEU A 434 -18.06 -1.87 13.69
CA LEU A 434 -18.35 -0.91 12.65
C LEU A 434 -17.93 0.50 13.08
N ILE A 435 -17.08 1.14 12.30
CA ILE A 435 -16.45 2.41 12.65
C ILE A 435 -16.59 3.38 11.46
N PRO A 436 -17.80 3.89 11.19
CA PRO A 436 -17.95 4.98 10.24
C PRO A 436 -17.22 6.24 10.76
N ALA A 437 -16.81 7.13 9.85
CA ALA A 437 -16.11 8.36 10.16
C ALA A 437 -16.80 9.19 11.25
N GLY A 438 -16.01 9.80 12.14
CA GLY A 438 -16.49 10.49 13.34
C GLY A 438 -16.80 9.59 14.55
N THR A 439 -16.64 8.27 14.47
CA THR A 439 -16.80 7.38 15.65
C THR A 439 -15.52 7.40 16.49
N VAL A 440 -15.65 7.59 17.82
CA VAL A 440 -14.55 7.32 18.75
C VAL A 440 -14.32 5.82 18.86
N HIS A 441 -13.07 5.39 18.68
CA HIS A 441 -12.73 3.97 18.71
C HIS A 441 -11.25 3.72 19.06
N GLY A 442 -10.90 2.46 19.27
CA GLY A 442 -9.53 1.95 19.37
C GLY A 442 -9.52 0.46 19.69
N SER A 443 -8.58 -0.31 19.13
CA SER A 443 -8.45 -1.72 19.51
C SER A 443 -7.74 -1.88 20.86
N GLY A 444 -8.22 -2.81 21.69
CA GLY A 444 -7.54 -3.19 22.93
C GLY A 444 -6.39 -4.15 22.68
N LYS A 445 -5.62 -4.44 23.74
CA LYS A 445 -4.59 -5.48 23.73
C LYS A 445 -5.15 -6.86 23.36
N ASN A 446 -4.25 -7.74 22.91
CA ASN A 446 -4.50 -9.15 22.63
C ASN A 446 -5.54 -9.39 21.52
N THR A 447 -5.52 -8.53 20.51
CA THR A 447 -6.30 -8.65 19.28
C THR A 447 -5.37 -8.65 18.06
N MET A 448 -5.72 -9.49 17.09
CA MET A 448 -5.22 -9.40 15.72
C MET A 448 -6.40 -8.95 14.87
N VAL A 449 -6.38 -7.67 14.52
CA VAL A 449 -7.46 -7.05 13.76
C VAL A 449 -7.10 -7.08 12.29
N LEU A 450 -7.99 -7.62 11.46
CA LEU A 450 -8.07 -7.29 10.06
C LEU A 450 -8.90 -6.00 9.94
N GLU A 451 -8.22 -4.87 9.77
CA GLU A 451 -8.88 -3.60 9.48
C GLU A 451 -9.33 -3.64 8.02
N ILE A 452 -10.65 -3.63 7.81
CA ILE A 452 -11.24 -3.43 6.48
C ILE A 452 -11.70 -1.99 6.44
N SER A 453 -11.15 -1.18 5.55
CA SER A 453 -11.42 0.26 5.53
C SER A 453 -11.34 0.88 4.14
N ASN A 454 -11.75 2.14 4.03
CA ASN A 454 -11.58 2.91 2.80
C ASN A 454 -10.12 3.39 2.66
N THR A 455 -9.64 3.59 1.43
CA THR A 455 -8.21 3.80 1.15
C THR A 455 -7.53 5.12 1.56
N PRO A 456 -8.15 6.23 2.04
CA PRO A 456 -7.36 7.29 2.69
C PRO A 456 -6.81 6.75 4.01
N TYR A 457 -5.49 6.61 4.16
CA TYR A 457 -4.89 5.79 5.24
C TYR A 457 -4.01 6.52 6.25
N ILE A 458 -3.68 7.78 5.99
CA ILE A 458 -2.86 8.57 6.91
C ILE A 458 -3.69 9.46 7.87
N PHE A 459 -5.02 9.51 7.69
CA PHE A 459 -5.91 10.46 8.36
C PHE A 459 -6.55 9.89 9.64
N THR A 460 -5.76 9.89 10.71
CA THR A 460 -6.20 9.41 12.04
C THR A 460 -5.99 10.47 13.11
N PHE A 461 -7.08 10.94 13.72
CA PHE A 461 -7.04 11.93 14.79
C PHE A 461 -6.97 11.26 16.16
N LYS A 462 -5.74 11.04 16.61
CA LYS A 462 -5.43 10.45 17.92
C LYS A 462 -5.78 11.45 19.03
N MET A 463 -6.56 11.02 20.00
CA MET A 463 -6.97 11.83 21.16
C MET A 463 -6.21 11.41 22.41
N TYR A 464 -6.06 10.11 22.63
CA TYR A 464 -5.34 9.56 23.77
C TYR A 464 -4.51 8.36 23.34
N ASP A 465 -3.26 8.33 23.79
CA ASP A 465 -2.31 7.29 23.40
C ASP A 465 -1.63 6.58 24.57
N TRP A 466 -2.32 6.55 25.72
CA TRP A 466 -1.87 5.81 26.91
C TRP A 466 -0.50 6.29 27.43
N LEU A 467 -0.17 7.56 27.17
CA LEU A 467 1.10 8.21 27.54
C LEU A 467 2.35 7.47 27.02
N ARG A 468 2.22 6.73 25.92
CA ARG A 468 3.32 5.96 25.35
C ARG A 468 4.26 6.83 24.54
N MET A 469 5.52 6.42 24.54
CA MET A 469 6.52 6.94 23.64
C MET A 469 6.50 6.18 22.32
N ASP A 470 6.88 6.84 21.24
CA ASP A 470 7.25 6.20 19.98
C ASP A 470 8.57 5.44 20.11
N LEU A 471 8.98 4.78 19.01
CA LEU A 471 10.21 4.00 18.97
C LEU A 471 11.48 4.87 19.11
N ASP A 472 11.36 6.19 18.95
CA ASP A 472 12.45 7.16 19.15
C ASP A 472 12.43 7.76 20.57
N GLY A 473 11.52 7.30 21.44
CA GLY A 473 11.40 7.77 22.82
C GLY A 473 10.68 9.10 22.99
N LYS A 474 9.92 9.56 21.98
CA LYS A 474 9.15 10.81 22.01
C LYS A 474 7.65 10.56 22.16
N PRO A 475 6.88 11.45 22.79
CA PRO A 475 5.43 11.34 22.78
C PRO A 475 4.88 11.39 21.35
N ARG A 476 3.88 10.56 21.05
CA ARG A 476 3.20 10.60 19.75
C ARG A 476 2.34 11.85 19.64
N THR A 477 2.27 12.43 18.44
CA THR A 477 1.43 13.60 18.14
C THR A 477 -0.04 13.27 18.35
N LEU A 478 -0.72 14.06 19.19
CA LEU A 478 -2.17 14.04 19.39
C LEU A 478 -2.84 15.15 18.56
N ASN A 479 -4.08 14.91 18.14
CA ASN A 479 -4.88 15.76 17.26
C ASN A 479 -6.24 16.06 17.90
N ILE A 480 -6.26 16.38 19.21
CA ILE A 480 -7.49 16.54 20.01
C ILE A 480 -8.44 17.55 19.35
N LYS A 481 -7.97 18.74 19.00
CA LYS A 481 -8.80 19.77 18.35
C LYS A 481 -9.52 19.24 17.11
N ARG A 482 -8.79 18.59 16.19
CA ARG A 482 -9.36 18.03 14.95
C ARG A 482 -10.31 16.88 15.20
N ALA A 483 -10.01 16.05 16.19
CA ALA A 483 -10.92 14.99 16.60
C ALA A 483 -12.27 15.59 17.02
N PHE A 484 -12.27 16.63 17.86
CA PHE A 484 -13.50 17.30 18.30
C PHE A 484 -14.26 18.03 17.19
N GLU A 485 -13.59 18.43 16.10
CA GLU A 485 -14.24 18.95 14.88
C GLU A 485 -14.97 17.86 14.08
N ASN A 486 -14.76 16.58 14.40
CA ASN A 486 -15.26 15.43 13.63
C ASN A 486 -16.06 14.41 14.44
N LEU A 487 -15.91 14.39 15.77
CA LEU A 487 -16.58 13.43 16.64
C LEU A 487 -18.10 13.57 16.59
N ASP A 488 -18.77 12.43 16.41
CA ASP A 488 -20.22 12.32 16.50
C ASP A 488 -20.62 11.80 17.88
N PHE A 489 -20.92 12.73 18.80
CA PHE A 489 -21.31 12.42 20.18
C PHE A 489 -22.69 11.77 20.30
N SER A 490 -23.48 11.66 19.22
CA SER A 490 -24.74 10.90 19.23
C SER A 490 -24.51 9.39 19.26
N ARG A 491 -23.30 8.92 18.93
CA ARG A 491 -22.90 7.50 18.94
C ARG A 491 -22.58 7.03 20.35
N LYS A 492 -23.61 7.01 21.19
CA LYS A 492 -23.51 6.73 22.62
C LYS A 492 -24.58 5.77 23.13
N GLY A 493 -24.38 5.25 24.34
CA GLY A 493 -25.32 4.36 25.02
C GLY A 493 -25.68 3.10 24.22
N ALA A 494 -26.95 2.71 24.28
CA ALA A 494 -27.45 1.46 23.69
C ALA A 494 -27.30 1.39 22.16
N ILE A 495 -27.38 2.55 21.48
CA ILE A 495 -27.27 2.67 20.02
C ILE A 495 -25.95 2.06 19.51
N VAL A 496 -24.88 2.15 20.29
CA VAL A 496 -23.57 1.58 19.93
C VAL A 496 -23.67 0.06 19.73
N LYS A 497 -24.24 -0.66 20.69
CA LYS A 497 -24.39 -2.13 20.60
C LYS A 497 -25.39 -2.55 19.54
N GLU A 498 -26.37 -1.72 19.25
CA GLU A 498 -27.43 -2.01 18.28
C GLU A 498 -26.96 -1.83 16.84
N ASN A 499 -26.17 -0.78 16.56
CA ASN A 499 -25.88 -0.31 15.21
C ASN A 499 -24.40 -0.35 14.82
N PHE A 500 -23.48 -0.51 15.78
CA PHE A 500 -22.03 -0.45 15.53
C PHE A 500 -21.31 -1.78 15.80
N ILE A 501 -22.05 -2.82 16.17
CA ILE A 501 -21.54 -4.19 16.28
C ILE A 501 -22.36 -5.03 15.31
N SER A 502 -21.69 -5.60 14.31
CA SER A 502 -22.36 -6.37 13.27
C SER A 502 -22.95 -7.66 13.86
N LYS A 503 -24.11 -8.05 13.35
CA LYS A 503 -24.80 -9.28 13.73
C LYS A 503 -24.85 -10.18 12.50
N PRO A 504 -24.04 -11.25 12.44
CA PRO A 504 -23.99 -12.11 11.27
C PRO A 504 -25.34 -12.76 10.95
N VAL A 505 -25.70 -12.80 9.67
CA VAL A 505 -26.95 -13.39 9.16
C VAL A 505 -26.62 -14.39 8.06
N LEU A 506 -27.22 -15.57 8.10
CA LEU A 506 -27.12 -16.53 7.00
C LEU A 506 -27.92 -16.00 5.80
N LEU A 507 -27.26 -15.81 4.65
CA LEU A 507 -27.91 -15.40 3.40
C LEU A 507 -28.30 -16.58 2.54
N ASP A 508 -27.40 -17.57 2.46
CA ASP A 508 -27.56 -18.72 1.57
C ASP A 508 -26.71 -19.89 2.10
N GLU A 509 -27.08 -21.11 1.72
CA GLU A 509 -26.33 -22.32 2.05
C GLU A 509 -26.51 -23.40 0.98
N GLY A 510 -25.48 -24.24 0.83
CA GLY A 510 -25.50 -25.45 0.02
C GLY A 510 -25.32 -26.70 0.86
N GLU A 511 -24.85 -27.78 0.23
CA GLU A 511 -24.61 -29.07 0.90
C GLU A 511 -23.56 -28.96 2.00
N ASP A 512 -22.48 -28.22 1.74
CA ASP A 512 -21.30 -28.12 2.61
C ASP A 512 -20.71 -26.70 2.68
N TRP A 513 -21.49 -25.69 2.28
CA TRP A 513 -21.07 -24.29 2.33
C TRP A 513 -22.19 -23.37 2.84
N LYS A 514 -21.79 -22.25 3.45
CA LYS A 514 -22.66 -21.18 3.95
C LYS A 514 -22.13 -19.82 3.52
N LEU A 515 -23.04 -18.94 3.10
CA LEU A 515 -22.77 -17.53 2.87
C LEU A 515 -23.39 -16.71 4.00
N ILE A 516 -22.54 -16.02 4.74
CA ILE A 516 -22.91 -15.23 5.91
C ILE A 516 -22.70 -13.75 5.58
N HIS A 517 -23.75 -12.95 5.74
CA HIS A 517 -23.66 -11.49 5.71
C HIS A 517 -23.22 -10.97 7.07
N GLN A 518 -22.19 -10.15 7.09
CA GLN A 518 -21.82 -9.35 8.25
C GLN A 518 -22.16 -7.89 7.93
N PRO A 519 -23.41 -7.47 8.19
CA PRO A 519 -23.89 -6.17 7.75
C PRO A 519 -23.01 -5.03 8.27
N THR A 520 -22.62 -4.14 7.37
CA THR A 520 -21.87 -2.91 7.70
C THR A 520 -22.81 -1.72 7.93
N HIS A 521 -22.27 -0.64 8.50
CA HIS A 521 -23.05 0.55 8.81
C HIS A 521 -23.55 1.21 7.50
N PRO A 522 -24.73 1.88 7.48
CA PRO A 522 -25.24 2.54 6.27
C PRO A 522 -24.27 3.55 5.62
N ASN A 523 -23.39 4.17 6.41
CA ASN A 523 -22.38 5.10 5.92
C ASN A 523 -21.19 4.40 5.23
N HIS A 524 -20.94 3.12 5.52
CA HIS A 524 -19.91 2.35 4.82
C HIS A 524 -20.35 2.12 3.38
N PHE A 525 -19.50 2.48 2.41
CA PHE A 525 -19.77 2.19 1.00
C PHE A 525 -19.48 0.74 0.61
N TYR A 526 -18.80 -0.03 1.46
CA TYR A 526 -18.52 -1.44 1.26
C TYR A 526 -19.34 -2.31 2.21
N ASP A 527 -19.51 -3.57 1.85
CA ASP A 527 -20.16 -4.60 2.67
C ASP A 527 -19.21 -5.78 2.91
N VAL A 528 -19.50 -6.57 3.94
CA VAL A 528 -18.64 -7.69 4.35
C VAL A 528 -19.45 -8.99 4.39
N HIS A 529 -19.00 -9.98 3.63
CA HIS A 529 -19.57 -11.33 3.65
C HIS A 529 -18.50 -12.34 4.09
N ARG A 530 -18.91 -13.52 4.53
CA ARG A 530 -18.03 -14.65 4.83
C ARG A 530 -18.58 -15.93 4.21
N TYR A 531 -17.71 -16.66 3.53
CA TYR A 531 -18.00 -18.01 3.03
C TYR A 531 -17.37 -19.02 3.96
N ASP A 532 -18.19 -19.91 4.52
CA ASP A 532 -17.72 -21.07 5.29
C ASP A 532 -17.95 -22.31 4.43
N PHE A 533 -16.95 -23.15 4.16
CA PHE A 533 -17.11 -24.31 3.29
C PHE A 533 -16.13 -25.45 3.57
N GLU A 534 -16.57 -26.69 3.37
CA GLU A 534 -15.74 -27.88 3.55
C GLU A 534 -15.01 -28.29 2.27
N THR A 535 -15.68 -28.28 1.11
CA THR A 535 -15.06 -28.67 -0.17
C THR A 535 -14.83 -27.48 -1.10
N SER A 536 -15.88 -26.81 -1.57
CA SER A 536 -15.76 -25.72 -2.52
C SER A 536 -17.01 -24.87 -2.67
N VAL A 537 -16.83 -23.63 -3.12
CA VAL A 537 -17.91 -22.69 -3.41
C VAL A 537 -17.65 -21.94 -4.72
N PHE A 538 -18.71 -21.64 -5.47
CA PHE A 538 -18.66 -20.77 -6.64
C PHE A 538 -19.13 -19.36 -6.28
N ILE A 539 -18.37 -18.36 -6.70
CA ILE A 539 -18.65 -16.96 -6.36
C ILE A 539 -18.72 -16.15 -7.66
N ASN A 540 -19.76 -15.33 -7.78
CA ASN A 540 -19.89 -14.34 -8.85
C ASN A 540 -19.42 -12.97 -8.34
N THR A 541 -18.65 -12.25 -9.14
CA THR A 541 -18.15 -10.91 -8.80
C THR A 541 -19.24 -9.84 -8.91
N ASN A 542 -20.29 -10.10 -9.69
CA ASN A 542 -21.43 -9.19 -9.91
C ASN A 542 -20.99 -7.77 -10.31
N ASP A 543 -20.00 -7.67 -11.21
CA ASP A 543 -19.38 -6.41 -11.64
C ASP A 543 -18.78 -5.57 -10.49
N SER A 544 -18.34 -6.25 -9.42
CA SER A 544 -17.67 -5.66 -8.26
C SER A 544 -16.42 -6.46 -7.88
N CYS A 545 -15.35 -5.74 -7.56
CA CYS A 545 -14.11 -6.34 -7.06
C CYS A 545 -14.34 -7.01 -5.70
N GLN A 546 -13.78 -8.21 -5.51
CA GLN A 546 -13.83 -8.96 -4.26
C GLN A 546 -12.45 -8.91 -3.59
N ILE A 547 -12.36 -8.26 -2.43
CA ILE A 547 -11.16 -8.26 -1.60
C ILE A 547 -11.36 -9.33 -0.53
N MET A 548 -10.50 -10.36 -0.51
CA MET A 548 -10.74 -11.58 0.24
C MET A 548 -9.56 -11.96 1.11
N MET A 549 -9.83 -12.69 2.20
CA MET A 549 -8.80 -13.31 3.04
C MET A 549 -9.30 -14.65 3.58
N LEU A 550 -8.42 -15.65 3.61
CA LEU A 550 -8.64 -16.89 4.34
C LEU A 550 -8.42 -16.64 5.84
N VAL A 551 -9.51 -16.56 6.60
CA VAL A 551 -9.52 -16.20 8.03
C VAL A 551 -9.69 -17.40 8.96
N GLU A 552 -9.95 -18.59 8.41
CA GLU A 552 -9.86 -19.89 9.08
C GLU A 552 -9.66 -21.01 8.07
N GLY A 553 -8.98 -22.08 8.45
CA GLY A 553 -8.55 -23.15 7.55
C GLY A 553 -7.11 -22.95 7.07
N GLU A 554 -6.57 -23.98 6.43
CA GLU A 554 -5.14 -24.03 6.09
C GLU A 554 -4.82 -23.34 4.76
N GLN A 555 -5.52 -23.72 3.69
CA GLN A 555 -5.27 -23.24 2.32
C GLN A 555 -6.53 -23.32 1.45
N VAL A 556 -6.68 -22.35 0.55
CA VAL A 556 -7.72 -22.36 -0.49
C VAL A 556 -7.10 -22.20 -1.87
N MET A 557 -7.57 -23.00 -2.83
CA MET A 557 -7.24 -22.81 -4.24
C MET A 557 -8.36 -22.03 -4.93
N LEU A 558 -7.99 -20.92 -5.54
CA LEU A 558 -8.84 -20.17 -6.44
C LEU A 558 -8.65 -20.67 -7.87
N GLU A 559 -9.76 -20.82 -8.61
CA GLU A 559 -9.79 -21.09 -10.05
C GLU A 559 -10.73 -20.10 -10.74
N THR A 560 -10.21 -19.29 -11.66
CA THR A 560 -10.98 -18.31 -12.43
C THR A 560 -11.66 -18.96 -13.63
N GLN A 561 -12.66 -18.29 -14.22
CA GLN A 561 -13.37 -18.82 -15.39
C GLN A 561 -12.47 -19.07 -16.62
N ASN A 562 -11.33 -18.38 -16.74
CA ASN A 562 -10.37 -18.61 -17.83
C ASN A 562 -9.34 -19.71 -17.52
N GLY A 563 -9.44 -20.36 -16.36
CA GLY A 563 -8.64 -21.52 -15.96
C GLY A 563 -7.37 -21.21 -15.17
N MET A 564 -7.06 -19.94 -14.88
CA MET A 564 -5.92 -19.64 -13.99
C MET A 564 -6.21 -20.08 -12.56
N LYS A 565 -5.15 -20.59 -11.91
CA LYS A 565 -5.22 -21.13 -10.54
C LYS A 565 -4.16 -20.51 -9.65
N GLN A 566 -4.52 -20.28 -8.40
CA GLN A 566 -3.60 -19.85 -7.36
C GLN A 566 -4.03 -20.41 -6.01
N VAL A 567 -3.06 -20.83 -5.21
CA VAL A 567 -3.28 -21.23 -3.82
C VAL A 567 -2.99 -20.05 -2.92
N PHE A 568 -3.87 -19.84 -1.94
CA PHE A 568 -3.74 -18.84 -0.88
C PHE A 568 -3.71 -19.54 0.47
N ASN A 569 -2.77 -19.11 1.32
CA ASN A 569 -2.61 -19.65 2.67
C ASN A 569 -3.44 -18.84 3.68
N TYR A 570 -3.58 -19.39 4.88
CA TYR A 570 -4.17 -18.69 6.01
C TYR A 570 -3.58 -17.28 6.19
N ALA A 571 -4.45 -16.32 6.49
CA ALA A 571 -4.16 -14.90 6.67
C ALA A 571 -3.67 -14.13 5.44
N GLU A 572 -3.58 -14.75 4.26
CA GLU A 572 -3.21 -14.03 3.04
C GLU A 572 -4.40 -13.27 2.45
N THR A 573 -4.20 -11.96 2.21
CA THR A 573 -5.14 -11.15 1.43
C THR A 573 -4.95 -11.43 -0.06
N PHE A 574 -6.04 -11.65 -0.79
CA PHE A 574 -6.08 -11.75 -2.25
C PHE A 574 -7.30 -11.03 -2.82
N VAL A 575 -7.19 -10.61 -4.07
CA VAL A 575 -8.22 -9.83 -4.74
C VAL A 575 -8.66 -10.54 -6.01
N VAL A 576 -9.97 -10.56 -6.25
CA VAL A 576 -10.59 -11.04 -7.48
C VAL A 576 -11.28 -9.86 -8.18
N PRO A 577 -10.69 -9.34 -9.28
CA PRO A 577 -11.27 -8.28 -10.10
C PRO A 577 -12.71 -8.53 -10.55
N ALA A 578 -13.46 -7.44 -10.76
CA ALA A 578 -14.81 -7.49 -11.33
C ALA A 578 -14.85 -8.27 -12.66
N ALA A 579 -13.86 -8.05 -13.54
CA ALA A 579 -13.78 -8.68 -14.87
C ALA A 579 -13.49 -10.19 -14.84
N ALA A 580 -13.11 -10.77 -13.69
CA ALA A 580 -13.03 -12.22 -13.54
C ALA A 580 -14.41 -12.90 -13.63
N LYS A 581 -15.50 -12.14 -13.39
CA LYS A 581 -16.93 -12.54 -13.46
C LYS A 581 -17.35 -13.62 -12.48
N ARG A 582 -16.71 -14.78 -12.52
CA ARG A 582 -16.97 -15.93 -11.68
C ARG A 582 -15.69 -16.71 -11.43
N PHE A 583 -15.58 -17.24 -10.22
CA PHE A 583 -14.46 -18.09 -9.80
C PHE A 583 -14.95 -19.16 -8.82
N LYS A 584 -14.10 -20.15 -8.60
CA LYS A 584 -14.30 -21.22 -7.63
C LYS A 584 -13.23 -21.12 -6.55
N LEU A 585 -13.62 -21.24 -5.29
CA LEU A 585 -12.71 -21.52 -4.19
C LEU A 585 -12.83 -22.99 -3.82
N THR A 586 -11.71 -23.68 -3.65
CA THR A 586 -11.63 -25.08 -3.21
C THR A 586 -10.80 -25.15 -1.94
N ASN A 587 -11.34 -25.74 -0.89
CA ASN A 587 -10.61 -25.99 0.35
C ASN A 587 -9.59 -27.11 0.09
N LEU A 588 -8.32 -26.84 0.38
CA LEU A 588 -7.26 -27.84 0.31
C LEU A 588 -6.87 -28.37 1.69
N GLY A 589 -7.45 -27.79 2.75
CA GLY A 589 -7.24 -28.15 4.14
C GLY A 589 -8.09 -29.32 4.61
N THR A 590 -7.99 -29.60 5.91
CA THR A 590 -8.76 -30.66 6.57
C THR A 590 -9.88 -30.14 7.45
N THR A 591 -9.89 -28.83 7.68
CA THR A 591 -10.89 -28.11 8.49
C THR A 591 -11.71 -27.18 7.61
N THR A 592 -12.87 -26.73 8.10
CA THR A 592 -13.71 -25.75 7.41
C THR A 592 -12.89 -24.53 7.01
N ALA A 593 -12.87 -24.20 5.72
CA ALA A 593 -12.30 -22.95 5.26
C ALA A 593 -13.31 -21.82 5.49
N ARG A 594 -12.84 -20.70 6.08
CA ARG A 594 -13.63 -19.47 6.18
C ARG A 594 -12.93 -18.36 5.45
N VAL A 595 -13.58 -17.81 4.43
CA VAL A 595 -13.05 -16.72 3.61
C VAL A 595 -13.94 -15.50 3.78
N VAL A 596 -13.38 -14.43 4.36
CA VAL A 596 -14.05 -13.13 4.40
C VAL A 596 -13.88 -12.45 3.05
N THR A 597 -14.89 -11.73 2.59
CA THR A 597 -14.83 -10.87 1.41
C THR A 597 -15.43 -9.50 1.70
N SER A 598 -14.81 -8.46 1.16
CA SER A 598 -15.32 -7.10 1.14
C SER A 598 -15.43 -6.60 -0.29
N PHE A 599 -16.50 -5.87 -0.58
CA PHE A 599 -16.80 -5.34 -1.92
C PHE A 599 -17.62 -4.05 -1.82
N VAL A 600 -17.56 -3.21 -2.86
CA VAL A 600 -18.34 -1.96 -2.91
C VAL A 600 -19.83 -2.28 -3.11
N LYS A 601 -20.70 -1.69 -2.28
CA LYS A 601 -22.15 -1.84 -2.35
C LYS A 601 -22.72 -1.19 -3.62
N ALA A 602 -23.75 -1.81 -4.19
CA ALA A 602 -24.42 -1.29 -5.39
C ALA A 602 -25.00 0.12 -5.21
N ASN A 603 -25.50 0.46 -4.01
CA ASN A 603 -26.05 1.79 -3.71
C ASN A 603 -24.98 2.88 -3.51
N ALA A 604 -23.70 2.48 -3.50
CA ALA A 604 -22.58 3.39 -3.31
C ALA A 604 -21.79 3.66 -4.60
N ILE A 605 -22.25 3.13 -5.74
CA ILE A 605 -21.64 3.23 -7.07
C ILE A 605 -22.13 4.46 -7.85
#